data_AF-D3E9Z4-F1
#
_entry.id   AF-D3E9Z4-F1
#
_cell.length_a   1.000
_cell.length_b   1.000
_cell.length_c   1.000
_cell.angle_alpha   90.00
_cell.angle_beta   90.00
_cell.angle_gamma   90.00
#
_symmetry.space_group_name_H-M   'P 1'
#
loop_
_entity.id
_entity.type
_entity.pdbx_description
1 polymer ?
#
loop_
_entity_poly.entity_id
_entity_poly.type
_entity_poly.pdbx_seq_one_letter_code
_entity_poly.pdbx_strand_id
1 'polypeptide(L)'
;MEERSIENSLFIHQMETAGLNKEIKELERLIRSLSLSDQLGLHSKLSLQTLEVIKDYKDQIDIRKHVKEHMIWYYFSQQEWREAVLEEVIHVYNEEGIIAMESIVVSALKEDQVEEHQIETIRKAFDTKEVKKQINKWLERNGKN
;
A
#
# COMPACT_ATOMS: atom_id res chain seq x y z
N MET A 1 12.93 -5.01 -29.46
CA MET A 1 11.76 -5.12 -28.56
C MET A 1 11.98 -6.19 -27.51
N GLU A 2 12.60 -7.33 -27.86
CA GLU A 2 12.97 -8.41 -26.93
C GLU A 2 14.07 -8.04 -25.92
N GLU A 3 15.12 -7.32 -26.33
CA GLU A 3 16.22 -6.90 -25.42
C GLU A 3 15.72 -6.06 -24.25
N ARG A 4 14.81 -5.11 -24.51
CA ARG A 4 14.20 -4.25 -23.47
C ARG A 4 13.32 -5.04 -22.49
N SER A 5 12.75 -6.17 -22.93
CA SER A 5 11.96 -7.06 -22.09
C SER A 5 12.85 -7.90 -21.17
N ILE A 6 14.00 -8.35 -21.67
CA ILE A 6 15.00 -9.11 -20.91
C ILE A 6 15.70 -8.22 -19.88
N GLU A 7 16.10 -7.01 -20.25
CA GLU A 7 16.68 -6.03 -19.32
C GLU A 7 15.72 -5.70 -18.18
N ASN A 8 14.44 -5.47 -18.50
CA ASN A 8 13.42 -5.22 -17.48
C ASN A 8 13.24 -6.42 -16.54
N SER A 9 13.29 -7.65 -17.07
CA SER A 9 13.22 -8.86 -16.25
C SER A 9 14.41 -9.01 -15.30
N LEU A 10 15.61 -8.67 -15.76
CA LEU A 10 16.83 -8.71 -14.93
C LEU A 10 16.77 -7.66 -13.81
N PHE A 11 16.32 -6.44 -14.13
CA PHE A 11 16.16 -5.37 -13.15
C PHE A 11 15.16 -5.74 -12.05
N ILE A 12 14.01 -6.31 -12.40
CA ILE A 12 13.03 -6.78 -11.40
C ILE A 12 13.65 -7.86 -10.52
N HIS A 13 14.37 -8.84 -11.10
CA HIS A 13 15.03 -9.88 -10.31
C HIS A 13 16.07 -9.33 -9.32
N GLN A 14 16.84 -8.32 -9.73
CA GLN A 14 17.79 -7.63 -8.84
C GLN A 14 17.06 -6.90 -7.71
N MET A 15 15.95 -6.23 -8.00
CA MET A 15 15.12 -5.58 -6.98
C MET A 15 14.54 -6.59 -5.99
N GLU A 16 14.05 -7.74 -6.46
CA GLU A 16 13.58 -8.82 -5.59
C GLU A 16 14.68 -9.31 -4.66
N THR A 17 15.87 -9.54 -5.22
CA THR A 17 17.02 -10.01 -4.44
C THR A 17 17.41 -8.99 -3.36
N ALA A 18 17.52 -7.71 -3.74
CA ALA A 18 17.83 -6.64 -2.81
C ALA A 18 16.75 -6.47 -1.73
N GLY A 19 15.47 -6.58 -2.11
CA GLY A 19 14.33 -6.53 -1.20
C GLY A 19 14.37 -7.66 -0.17
N LEU A 20 14.46 -8.91 -0.63
CA LEU A 20 14.50 -10.09 0.24
C LEU A 20 15.72 -10.11 1.18
N ASN A 21 16.86 -9.61 0.71
CA ASN A 21 18.07 -9.47 1.53
C ASN A 21 18.07 -8.21 2.43
N LYS A 22 17.03 -7.36 2.33
CA LYS A 22 16.93 -6.06 3.03
C LYS A 22 18.11 -5.13 2.74
N GLU A 23 18.64 -5.18 1.52
CA GLU A 23 19.69 -4.31 1.02
C GLU A 23 19.09 -2.96 0.57
N ILE A 24 18.57 -2.17 1.53
CA ILE A 24 17.78 -0.95 1.28
C ILE A 24 18.54 0.07 0.41
N LYS A 25 19.83 0.26 0.72
CA LYS A 25 20.94 0.63 -0.20
C LYS A 25 20.65 0.50 -1.70
N GLU A 26 20.67 -0.77 -2.07
CA GLU A 26 20.70 -1.26 -3.42
C GLU A 26 19.30 -1.19 -4.04
N LEU A 27 18.27 -1.52 -3.26
CA LEU A 27 16.88 -1.41 -3.69
C LEU A 27 16.53 0.03 -4.09
N GLU A 28 16.90 1.03 -3.26
CA GLU A 28 16.72 2.44 -3.59
C GLU A 28 17.44 2.82 -4.89
N ARG A 29 18.73 2.43 -5.02
CA ARG A 29 19.54 2.70 -6.20
C ARG A 29 18.91 2.13 -7.48
N LEU A 30 18.46 0.88 -7.43
CA LEU A 30 17.81 0.20 -8.54
C LEU A 30 16.50 0.92 -8.93
N ILE A 31 15.63 1.25 -7.98
CA ILE A 31 14.37 1.95 -8.25
C ILE A 31 14.63 3.31 -8.92
N ARG A 32 15.60 4.08 -8.39
CA ARG A 32 15.94 5.41 -8.92
C ARG A 32 16.57 5.39 -10.31
N SER A 33 17.18 4.26 -10.69
CA SER A 33 17.76 4.10 -12.04
C SER A 33 16.70 3.94 -13.14
N LEU A 34 15.45 3.62 -12.78
CA LEU A 34 14.35 3.51 -13.72
C LEU A 34 13.75 4.88 -14.07
N SER A 35 13.11 4.95 -15.25
CA SER A 35 12.30 6.11 -15.60
C SER A 35 11.11 6.26 -14.64
N LEU A 36 10.56 7.47 -14.53
CA LEU A 36 9.40 7.70 -13.67
C LEU A 36 8.20 6.81 -14.06
N SER A 37 7.98 6.63 -15.37
CA SER A 37 6.90 5.78 -15.88
C SER A 37 7.08 4.32 -15.45
N ASP A 38 8.32 3.83 -15.45
CA ASP A 38 8.63 2.47 -15.01
C ASP A 38 8.52 2.32 -13.49
N GLN A 39 8.97 3.33 -12.73
CA GLN A 39 8.82 3.37 -11.28
C GLN A 39 7.35 3.27 -10.84
N LEU A 40 6.46 4.03 -11.51
CA LEU A 40 5.02 3.99 -11.24
C LEU A 40 4.42 2.61 -11.49
N GLY A 41 4.98 1.81 -12.40
CA GLY A 41 4.54 0.44 -12.70
C GLY A 41 5.17 -0.66 -11.84
N LEU A 42 6.08 -0.33 -10.91
CA LEU A 42 6.78 -1.35 -10.11
C LEU A 42 5.87 -2.10 -9.14
N HIS A 43 4.83 -1.45 -8.63
CA HIS A 43 3.91 -2.06 -7.66
C HIS A 43 3.32 -3.39 -8.16
N SER A 44 3.02 -3.52 -9.45
CA SER A 44 2.45 -4.73 -10.06
C SER A 44 3.50 -5.73 -10.55
N LYS A 45 4.79 -5.39 -10.44
CA LYS A 45 5.92 -6.23 -10.90
C LYS A 45 6.69 -6.84 -9.74
N LEU A 46 6.71 -6.16 -8.59
CA LEU A 46 7.40 -6.62 -7.39
C LEU A 46 6.51 -7.59 -6.61
N SER A 47 7.13 -8.55 -5.95
CA SER A 47 6.47 -9.48 -5.04
C SER A 47 5.93 -8.75 -3.81
N LEU A 48 4.92 -9.35 -3.17
CA LEU A 48 4.37 -8.81 -1.92
C LEU A 48 5.42 -8.76 -0.81
N GLN A 49 6.35 -9.72 -0.76
CA GLN A 49 7.45 -9.70 0.22
C GLN A 49 8.37 -8.49 0.01
N THR A 50 8.72 -8.17 -1.24
CA THR A 50 9.54 -6.99 -1.53
C THR A 50 8.79 -5.70 -1.25
N LEU A 51 7.49 -5.63 -1.54
CA LEU A 51 6.68 -4.47 -1.21
C LEU A 51 6.49 -4.28 0.31
N GLU A 52 6.40 -5.37 1.07
CA GLU A 52 6.40 -5.35 2.54
C GLU A 52 7.70 -4.74 3.07
N VAL A 53 8.85 -5.14 2.53
CA VAL A 53 10.14 -4.53 2.87
C VAL A 53 10.14 -3.03 2.54
N ILE A 54 9.57 -2.61 1.40
CA ILE A 54 9.45 -1.19 1.06
C ILE A 54 8.57 -0.44 2.08
N LYS A 55 7.46 -1.03 2.52
CA LYS A 55 6.60 -0.47 3.57
C LYS A 55 7.35 -0.35 4.90
N ASP A 56 8.03 -1.39 5.33
CA ASP A 56 8.69 -1.45 6.64
C ASP A 56 9.92 -0.54 6.72
N TYR A 57 10.60 -0.33 5.60
CA TYR A 57 11.80 0.51 5.50
C TYR A 57 11.50 1.83 4.76
N LYS A 58 10.23 2.26 4.71
CA LYS A 58 9.76 3.43 3.95
C LYS A 58 10.57 4.70 4.26
N ASP A 59 10.99 4.89 5.50
CA ASP A 59 11.72 6.07 5.97
C ASP A 59 13.21 6.06 5.54
N GLN A 60 13.73 4.89 5.17
CA GLN A 60 15.12 4.70 4.75
C GLN A 60 15.30 4.71 3.23
N ILE A 61 14.20 4.60 2.47
CA ILE A 61 14.18 4.58 1.01
C ILE A 61 13.88 5.98 0.49
N ASP A 62 14.88 6.64 -0.11
CA ASP A 62 14.72 7.96 -0.73
C ASP A 62 14.28 7.85 -2.20
N ILE A 63 12.97 7.65 -2.40
CA ILE A 63 12.32 7.69 -3.72
C ILE A 63 11.16 8.70 -3.70
N ARG A 64 10.65 9.05 -4.89
CA ARG A 64 9.54 10.01 -5.01
C ARG A 64 8.33 9.56 -4.18
N LYS A 65 7.79 10.49 -3.38
CA LYS A 65 6.66 10.24 -2.45
C LYS A 65 5.52 9.44 -3.10
N HIS A 66 5.00 9.88 -4.24
CA HIS A 66 3.88 9.20 -4.91
C HIS A 66 4.22 7.78 -5.41
N VAL A 67 5.47 7.48 -5.75
CA VAL A 67 5.88 6.10 -6.13
C VAL A 67 5.83 5.21 -4.90
N LYS A 68 6.41 5.70 -3.79
CA LYS A 68 6.40 5.02 -2.49
C LYS A 68 4.97 4.76 -2.00
N GLU A 69 4.13 5.79 -2.04
CA GLU A 69 2.71 5.70 -1.70
C GLU A 69 1.99 4.64 -2.54
N HIS A 70 2.24 4.58 -3.84
CA HIS A 70 1.57 3.64 -4.72
C HIS A 70 2.00 2.18 -4.48
N MET A 71 3.28 1.96 -4.17
CA MET A 71 3.79 0.64 -3.77
C MET A 71 3.18 0.17 -2.44
N ILE A 72 3.18 1.04 -1.42
CA ILE A 72 2.62 0.73 -0.10
C ILE A 72 1.11 0.51 -0.19
N TRP A 73 0.40 1.36 -0.95
CA TRP A 73 -1.02 1.17 -1.25
C TRP A 73 -1.28 -0.18 -1.89
N TYR A 74 -0.51 -0.54 -2.92
CA TYR A 74 -0.70 -1.81 -3.61
C TYR A 74 -0.48 -2.99 -2.67
N TYR A 75 0.57 -2.96 -1.84
CA TYR A 75 0.79 -3.97 -0.80
C TYR A 75 -0.47 -4.20 0.05
N PHE A 76 -1.05 -3.13 0.62
CA PHE A 76 -2.25 -3.23 1.45
C PHE A 76 -3.49 -3.68 0.65
N SER A 77 -3.60 -3.27 -0.61
CA SER A 77 -4.72 -3.68 -1.49
C SER A 77 -4.74 -5.18 -1.79
N GLN A 78 -3.61 -5.87 -1.59
CA GLN A 78 -3.49 -7.31 -1.78
C GLN A 78 -3.60 -8.10 -0.46
N GLN A 79 -3.72 -7.43 0.69
CA GLN A 79 -3.89 -8.10 1.97
C GLN A 79 -5.36 -8.46 2.20
N GLU A 80 -5.58 -9.61 2.83
CA GLU A 80 -6.89 -9.94 3.39
C GLU A 80 -7.20 -8.99 4.55
N TRP A 81 -8.41 -8.41 4.55
CA TRP A 81 -8.83 -7.51 5.60
C TRP A 81 -8.97 -8.23 6.94
N ARG A 82 -8.27 -7.73 7.96
CA ARG A 82 -8.27 -8.24 9.34
C ARG A 82 -7.80 -7.14 10.27
N GLU A 83 -7.96 -7.33 11.58
CA GLU A 83 -7.59 -6.32 12.59
C GLU A 83 -6.14 -5.82 12.44
N ALA A 84 -5.19 -6.74 12.28
CA ALA A 84 -3.78 -6.38 12.09
C ALA A 84 -3.56 -5.48 10.85
N VAL A 85 -4.29 -5.71 9.76
CA VAL A 85 -4.18 -4.86 8.56
C VAL A 85 -4.80 -3.49 8.81
N LEU A 86 -5.93 -3.42 9.50
CA LEU A 86 -6.54 -2.13 9.90
C LEU A 86 -5.58 -1.31 10.76
N GLU A 87 -4.97 -1.93 11.79
CA GLU A 87 -4.00 -1.29 12.67
C GLU A 87 -2.80 -0.73 11.89
N GLU A 88 -2.23 -1.53 10.98
CA GLU A 88 -1.11 -1.10 10.14
C GLU A 88 -1.49 0.03 9.17
N VAL A 89 -2.67 -0.04 8.54
CA VAL A 89 -3.18 1.01 7.64
C VAL A 89 -3.37 2.33 8.41
N ILE A 90 -3.90 2.28 9.63
CA ILE A 90 -4.05 3.46 10.50
C ILE A 90 -2.69 4.03 10.88
N HIS A 91 -1.74 3.16 11.24
CA HIS A 91 -0.40 3.59 11.60
C HIS A 91 0.28 4.33 10.45
N VAL A 92 0.26 3.75 9.24
CA VAL A 92 0.83 4.38 8.04
C VAL A 92 0.10 5.68 7.67
N TYR A 93 -1.23 5.71 7.81
CA TYR A 93 -2.02 6.93 7.55
C TYR A 93 -1.60 8.08 8.48
N ASN A 94 -1.45 7.80 9.77
CA ASN A 94 -1.14 8.81 10.78
C ASN A 94 0.29 9.37 10.66
N GLU A 95 1.26 8.56 10.25
CA GLU A 95 2.65 9.00 10.11
C GLU A 95 2.85 9.89 8.87
N GLU A 96 2.24 9.52 7.74
CA GLU A 96 2.63 10.07 6.43
C GLU A 96 1.53 10.93 5.78
N GLY A 97 0.31 10.89 6.33
CA GLY A 97 -0.87 11.53 5.74
C GLY A 97 -1.22 10.95 4.36
N ILE A 98 -0.89 9.67 4.12
CA ILE A 98 -1.08 9.02 2.82
C ILE A 98 -2.57 8.82 2.59
N ILE A 99 -3.15 9.71 1.78
CA ILE A 99 -4.56 9.65 1.37
C ILE A 99 -4.90 8.29 0.75
N ALA A 100 -3.93 7.61 0.12
CA ALA A 100 -4.16 6.29 -0.45
C ALA A 100 -4.60 5.24 0.60
N MET A 101 -4.25 5.39 1.88
CA MET A 101 -4.71 4.50 2.95
C MET A 101 -6.23 4.61 3.17
N GLU A 102 -6.81 5.81 2.97
CA GLU A 102 -8.27 5.98 3.03
C GLU A 102 -8.97 5.12 1.98
N SER A 103 -8.36 4.94 0.80
CA SER A 103 -8.94 4.12 -0.25
C SER A 103 -9.02 2.64 0.13
N ILE A 104 -8.05 2.13 0.90
CA ILE A 104 -8.06 0.74 1.41
C ILE A 104 -9.27 0.55 2.34
N VAL A 105 -9.44 1.46 3.30
CA VAL A 105 -10.57 1.45 4.24
C VAL A 105 -11.90 1.58 3.52
N VAL A 106 -12.00 2.49 2.54
CA VAL A 106 -13.21 2.70 1.74
C VAL A 106 -13.57 1.44 0.94
N SER A 107 -12.59 0.74 0.38
CA SER A 107 -12.84 -0.53 -0.33
C SER A 107 -13.33 -1.60 0.63
N ALA A 108 -12.67 -1.80 1.77
CA ALA A 108 -13.10 -2.78 2.78
C ALA A 108 -14.54 -2.51 3.27
N LEU A 109 -14.90 -1.24 3.51
CA LEU A 109 -16.26 -0.83 3.89
C LEU A 109 -17.28 -1.09 2.77
N LYS A 110 -16.92 -0.96 1.50
CA LYS A 110 -17.82 -1.19 0.36
C LYS A 110 -18.02 -2.67 0.06
N GLU A 111 -16.96 -3.46 0.24
CA GLU A 111 -16.92 -4.90 0.00
C GLU A 111 -17.42 -5.72 1.19
N ASP A 112 -17.88 -5.05 2.25
CA ASP A 112 -18.43 -5.67 3.46
C ASP A 112 -17.44 -6.59 4.20
N GLN A 113 -16.15 -6.25 4.11
CA GLN A 113 -15.05 -6.95 4.79
C GLN A 113 -14.86 -6.49 6.25
N VAL A 114 -15.43 -5.33 6.60
CA VAL A 114 -15.28 -4.71 7.92
C VAL A 114 -16.23 -5.33 8.92
N GLU A 115 -15.73 -5.65 10.11
CA GLU A 115 -16.54 -6.10 11.24
C GLU A 115 -17.05 -4.94 12.09
N GLU A 116 -18.18 -5.13 12.79
CA GLU A 116 -18.80 -4.07 13.60
C GLU A 116 -17.85 -3.46 14.63
N HIS A 117 -17.07 -4.30 15.31
CA HIS A 117 -16.16 -3.85 16.35
C HIS A 117 -15.06 -2.92 15.82
N GLN A 118 -14.76 -2.97 14.52
CA GLN A 118 -13.75 -2.16 13.84
C GLN A 118 -14.25 -0.77 13.46
N ILE A 119 -15.57 -0.57 13.40
CA ILE A 119 -16.18 0.68 12.91
C ILE A 119 -15.75 1.87 13.76
N GLU A 120 -15.73 1.72 15.08
CA GLU A 120 -15.33 2.81 15.97
C GLU A 120 -13.84 3.14 15.84
N THR A 121 -12.99 2.13 15.63
CA THR A 121 -11.56 2.31 15.34
C THR A 121 -11.37 3.09 14.04
N ILE A 122 -12.09 2.73 12.98
CA ILE A 122 -12.05 3.44 11.69
C ILE A 122 -12.54 4.89 11.85
N ARG A 123 -13.67 5.11 12.56
CA ARG A 123 -14.22 6.46 12.79
C ARG A 123 -13.23 7.38 13.49
N LYS A 124 -12.49 6.86 14.48
CA LYS A 124 -11.50 7.64 15.24
C LYS A 124 -10.26 7.98 14.43
N ALA A 125 -9.82 7.06 13.56
CA ALA A 125 -8.61 7.25 12.77
C ALA A 125 -8.82 8.10 11.52
N PHE A 126 -9.98 7.97 10.85
CA PHE A 126 -10.23 8.58 9.55
C PHE A 126 -11.38 9.59 9.60
N ASP A 127 -11.04 10.88 9.75
CA ASP A 127 -12.03 11.97 9.87
C ASP A 127 -12.50 12.54 8.51
N THR A 128 -12.42 11.78 7.42
CA THR A 128 -12.76 12.28 6.08
C THR A 128 -14.21 12.05 5.70
N LYS A 129 -14.73 12.96 4.86
CA LYS A 129 -16.14 12.93 4.41
C LYS A 129 -16.50 11.62 3.70
N GLU A 130 -15.61 11.07 2.88
CA GLU A 130 -15.88 9.84 2.12
C GLU A 130 -15.91 8.61 3.03
N VAL A 131 -15.00 8.51 4.02
CA VAL A 131 -15.01 7.44 5.02
C VAL A 131 -16.29 7.50 5.86
N LYS A 132 -16.63 8.66 6.44
CA LYS A 132 -17.89 8.85 7.20
C LYS A 132 -19.12 8.41 6.41
N LYS A 133 -19.19 8.79 5.14
CA LYS A 133 -20.27 8.38 4.23
C LYS A 133 -20.31 6.86 4.01
N GLN A 134 -19.17 6.20 3.82
CA GLN A 134 -19.16 4.74 3.64
C GLN A 134 -19.52 3.99 4.91
N ILE A 135 -19.11 4.48 6.08
CA ILE A 135 -19.52 3.90 7.37
C ILE A 135 -21.03 3.96 7.54
N ASN A 136 -21.66 5.11 7.27
CA ASN A 136 -23.12 5.22 7.37
C ASN A 136 -23.83 4.25 6.40
N LYS A 137 -23.32 4.12 5.16
CA LYS A 137 -23.85 3.12 4.22
C LYS A 137 -23.64 1.68 4.70
N TRP A 138 -22.52 1.39 5.36
CA TRP A 138 -22.25 0.06 5.91
C TRP A 138 -23.23 -0.27 7.05
N LEU A 139 -23.46 0.70 7.94
CA LEU A 139 -24.43 0.64 9.03
C LEU A 139 -25.86 0.39 8.52
N GLU A 140 -26.29 1.15 7.51
CA GLU A 140 -27.60 0.97 6.84
C GLU A 140 -27.77 -0.45 6.27
N ARG A 141 -26.75 -0.98 5.56
CA ARG A 141 -26.79 -2.33 4.99
C ARG A 141 -26.86 -3.43 6.05
N ASN A 142 -26.25 -3.19 7.22
CA ASN A 142 -26.17 -4.13 8.31
C ASN A 142 -27.29 -3.95 9.36
N GLY A 143 -28.26 -3.07 9.12
CA GLY A 143 -29.41 -2.84 10.01
C GLY A 143 -29.05 -2.20 11.35
N LYS A 144 -27.91 -1.50 11.42
CA LYS A 144 -27.39 -0.84 12.62
C LYS A 144 -27.55 0.67 12.42
N ASN A 145 -28.53 1.30 13.07
CA ASN A 145 -28.76 2.75 13.01
C ASN A 145 -28.60 3.38 14.38
#